data_AF-A0A0C2DLN3-F1
#
_entry.id   AF-A0A0C2DLN3-F1
#
_cell.length_a   1.000
_cell.length_b   1.000
_cell.length_c   1.000
_cell.angle_alpha   90.00
_cell.angle_beta   90.00
_cell.angle_gamma   90.00
#
_symmetry.space_group_name_H-M   'P 1'
#
loop_
_entity.id
_entity.type
_entity.pdbx_description
1 polymer ?
#
loop_
_entity_poly.entity_id
_entity_poly.type
_entity_poly.pdbx_seq_one_letter_code
_entity_poly.pdbx_strand_id
1 'polypeptide(L)'
;MSLYLLLQNNNEPFSGRLFLTGGASTNVDLQRILSDMFAMDAYVLNVPDSAALGGAMLARYVYSAPPLSYYDYYKDTTIEKVAVPDLEKSRTYEQMLPELATLCRLLPEKP
;
A
#
# COMPACT_ATOMS: atom_id res chain seq x y z
N MET A 1 -3.20 13.28 4.92
CA MET A 1 -2.40 12.32 4.13
C MET A 1 -2.14 11.12 5.03
N SER A 2 -2.73 9.97 4.75
CA SER A 2 -2.52 8.73 5.52
C SER A 2 -2.15 7.64 4.55
N LEU A 3 -0.89 7.21 4.57
CA LEU A 3 -0.38 6.11 3.78
C LEU A 3 -0.52 4.83 4.62
N TYR A 4 -1.47 3.97 4.28
CA TYR A 4 -1.62 2.66 4.94
C TYR A 4 -0.78 1.62 4.20
N LEU A 5 0.37 1.25 4.78
CA LEU A 5 1.19 0.14 4.31
C LEU A 5 0.66 -1.17 4.92
N LEU A 6 0.17 -2.08 4.09
CA LEU A 6 -0.24 -3.43 4.51
C LEU A 6 0.85 -4.42 4.09
N LEU A 7 1.90 -4.51 4.90
CA LEU A 7 3.00 -5.46 4.70
C LEU A 7 2.52 -6.87 5.07
N GLN A 8 2.46 -7.79 4.10
CA GLN A 8 2.29 -9.21 4.40
C GLN A 8 3.67 -9.88 4.46
N ASN A 9 4.06 -10.30 5.67
CA ASN A 9 5.24 -11.10 5.93
C ASN A 9 5.20 -12.41 5.14
N ASN A 10 6.25 -12.70 4.35
CA ASN A 10 6.75 -14.03 4.02
C ASN A 10 8.13 -13.90 3.32
N ASN A 11 9.22 -14.11 4.08
CA ASN A 11 10.62 -14.49 3.73
C ASN A 11 11.32 -14.04 2.41
N GLU A 12 10.71 -13.22 1.58
CA GLU A 12 11.31 -12.53 0.45
C GLU A 12 11.37 -11.04 0.79
N PRO A 13 12.50 -10.33 0.57
CA PRO A 13 12.68 -8.95 1.01
C PRO A 13 11.65 -7.98 0.40
N PHE A 14 10.89 -8.41 -0.63
CA PHE A 14 9.96 -7.59 -1.41
C PHE A 14 8.60 -8.26 -1.64
N SER A 15 8.08 -9.02 -0.66
CA SER A 15 6.74 -9.61 -0.75
C SER A 15 5.67 -8.64 -0.23
N GLY A 16 4.88 -8.05 -1.13
CA GLY A 16 3.73 -7.24 -0.72
C GLY A 16 2.97 -6.58 -1.88
N ARG A 17 1.81 -6.00 -1.57
CA ARG A 17 1.02 -5.15 -2.47
C ARG A 17 0.86 -3.78 -1.83
N LEU A 18 1.22 -2.73 -2.57
CA LEU A 18 1.08 -1.36 -2.10
C LEU A 18 -0.27 -0.79 -2.56
N PHE A 19 -1.14 -0.42 -1.62
CA PHE A 19 -2.42 0.21 -1.93
C PHE A 19 -2.32 1.72 -1.78
N LEU A 20 -2.60 2.43 -2.88
CA LEU A 20 -2.56 3.88 -2.98
C LEU A 20 -3.98 4.44 -2.96
N THR A 21 -4.20 5.45 -2.12
CA THR A 21 -5.49 6.12 -1.97
C THR A 21 -5.31 7.62 -1.67
N GLY A 22 -6.37 8.41 -1.80
CA GLY A 22 -6.36 9.86 -1.66
C GLY A 22 -5.99 10.61 -2.94
N GLY A 23 -6.08 11.94 -2.96
CA GLY A 23 -5.97 12.73 -4.19
C GLY A 23 -4.66 12.54 -4.97
N ALA A 24 -3.54 12.38 -4.27
CA ALA A 24 -2.22 12.19 -4.89
C ALA A 24 -2.05 10.80 -5.54
N SER A 25 -2.89 9.82 -5.21
CA SER A 25 -2.80 8.48 -5.80
C SER A 25 -3.21 8.43 -7.28
N THR A 26 -3.69 9.54 -7.85
CA THR A 26 -3.98 9.67 -9.29
C THR A 26 -2.75 10.06 -10.11
N ASN A 27 -1.65 10.46 -9.47
CA ASN A 27 -0.43 10.86 -10.14
C ASN A 27 0.45 9.65 -10.48
N VAL A 28 0.63 9.40 -11.78
CA VAL A 28 1.35 8.23 -12.31
C VAL A 28 2.83 8.21 -11.89
N ASP A 29 3.47 9.36 -11.80
CA ASP A 29 4.89 9.44 -11.41
C ASP A 29 5.05 9.10 -9.92
N LEU A 30 4.14 9.59 -9.07
CA LEU A 30 4.13 9.23 -7.64
C LEU A 30 3.85 7.73 -7.44
N GLN A 31 2.93 7.14 -8.22
CA GLN A 31 2.67 5.70 -8.16
C GLN A 31 3.93 4.88 -8.45
N ARG A 32 4.69 5.28 -9.48
CA ARG A 32 5.95 4.62 -9.87
C ARG A 32 7.05 4.81 -8.84
N ILE A 33 7.29 6.04 -8.38
CA ILE A 33 8.29 6.32 -7.35
C ILE A 33 8.03 5.50 -6.09
N LEU A 34 6.77 5.42 -5.65
CA LEU A 34 6.40 4.62 -4.49
C LEU A 34 6.56 3.12 -4.75
N SER A 35 6.16 2.63 -5.93
CA SER A 35 6.36 1.23 -6.32
C SER A 35 7.84 0.86 -6.30
N ASP A 36 8.70 1.67 -6.92
CA ASP A 36 10.15 1.47 -6.98
C ASP A 36 10.77 1.53 -5.58
N MET A 37 10.44 2.54 -4.77
CA MET A 37 11.01 2.74 -3.43
C MET A 37 10.65 1.63 -2.44
N PHE A 38 9.43 1.08 -2.51
CA PHE A 38 9.01 -0.05 -1.68
C PHE A 38 9.28 -1.41 -2.33
N ALA A 39 9.73 -1.43 -3.59
CA ALA A 39 9.90 -2.63 -4.41
C ALA A 39 8.65 -3.53 -4.42
N MET A 40 7.46 -2.92 -4.55
CA MET A 40 6.17 -3.61 -4.51
C MET A 40 5.27 -3.16 -5.66
N ASP A 41 4.45 -4.08 -6.16
CA ASP A 41 3.36 -3.74 -7.09
C ASP A 41 2.41 -2.75 -6.42
N ALA A 42 2.13 -1.64 -7.10
CA ALA A 42 1.22 -0.62 -6.63
C ALA A 42 -0.16 -0.74 -7.26
N TYR A 43 -1.17 -0.52 -6.44
CA TYR A 43 -2.59 -0.63 -6.77
C TYR A 43 -3.32 0.62 -6.32
N VAL A 44 -4.34 1.06 -7.05
CA VAL A 44 -5.18 2.17 -6.62
C VAL A 44 -6.51 1.66 -6.09
N LEU A 45 -6.89 2.18 -4.93
CA LEU A 45 -8.22 2.01 -4.35
C LEU A 45 -8.93 3.36 -4.31
N ASN A 46 -9.82 3.59 -5.28
CA ASN A 46 -10.69 4.76 -5.29
C ASN A 46 -11.93 4.52 -4.43
N VAL A 47 -11.76 4.54 -3.11
CA VAL A 47 -12.84 4.34 -2.14
C VAL A 47 -12.85 5.51 -1.16
N PRO A 48 -13.58 6.61 -1.45
CA PRO A 48 -13.63 7.78 -0.58
C PRO A 48 -14.17 7.44 0.82
N ASP A 49 -15.10 6.48 0.92
CA ASP A 49 -15.72 6.06 2.18
C ASP A 49 -15.20 4.69 2.67
N SER A 50 -13.89 4.47 2.57
CA SER A 50 -13.26 3.16 2.83
C SER A 50 -13.58 2.58 4.22
N ALA A 51 -13.65 3.42 5.26
CA ALA A 51 -14.02 3.01 6.60
C ALA A 51 -15.48 2.53 6.70
N ALA A 52 -16.42 3.28 6.10
CA ALA A 52 -17.83 2.91 6.09
C ALA A 52 -18.07 1.64 5.26
N LEU A 53 -17.41 1.54 4.09
CA LEU A 53 -17.45 0.35 3.25
C LEU A 53 -16.89 -0.87 3.99
N GLY A 54 -15.74 -0.74 4.66
CA GLY A 54 -15.15 -1.81 5.45
C GLY A 54 -16.07 -2.28 6.59
N GLY A 55 -16.72 -1.35 7.30
CA GLY A 55 -17.71 -1.67 8.32
C GLY A 55 -18.92 -2.43 7.76
N ALA A 56 -19.46 -1.99 6.61
CA ALA A 56 -20.54 -2.69 5.93
C ALA A 56 -20.11 -4.09 5.43
N MET A 57 -18.89 -4.24 4.93
CA MET A 57 -18.33 -5.53 4.50
C MET A 57 -18.21 -6.52 5.66
N LEU A 58 -17.77 -6.05 6.84
CA LEU A 58 -17.71 -6.86 8.06
C LEU A 58 -19.10 -7.29 8.52
N ALA A 59 -20.05 -6.35 8.59
CA ALA A 59 -21.43 -6.65 8.96
C ALA A 59 -22.07 -7.69 8.03
N ARG A 60 -21.87 -7.53 6.71
CA ARG A 60 -22.33 -8.49 5.70
C ARG A 60 -21.71 -9.87 5.86
N TYR A 61 -20.41 -9.95 6.14
CA TYR A 61 -19.71 -11.22 6.34
C TYR A 61 -20.24 -11.97 7.57
N VAL A 62 -20.41 -11.29 8.70
CA VAL A 62 -20.96 -11.89 9.92
C VAL A 62 -22.42 -12.32 9.71
N TYR A 63 -23.24 -11.49 9.07
CA TYR A 63 -24.63 -11.79 8.78
C TYR A 63 -24.80 -13.00 7.84
N SER A 64 -23.98 -13.07 6.78
CA SER A 64 -24.07 -14.14 5.79
C SER A 64 -23.46 -15.46 6.27
N ALA A 65 -22.66 -15.41 7.35
CA ALA A 65 -21.93 -16.53 7.96
C ALA A 65 -21.39 -17.53 6.91
N PRO A 66 -20.64 -17.05 5.88
CA PRO A 66 -20.17 -17.93 4.83
C PRO A 66 -19.16 -18.94 5.40
N PRO A 67 -19.04 -20.14 4.79
CA PRO A 67 -18.03 -21.11 5.19
C PRO A 67 -16.61 -20.70 4.77
N LEU A 68 -16.49 -19.68 3.92
CA LEU A 68 -15.23 -19.12 3.42
C LEU A 68 -14.63 -18.16 4.45
N SER A 69 -13.30 -18.02 4.42
CA SER A 69 -12.63 -16.96 5.16
C SER A 69 -13.05 -15.56 4.66
N TYR A 70 -12.86 -14.53 5.48
CA TYR A 70 -13.14 -13.14 5.08
C TYR A 70 -12.38 -12.76 3.80
N TYR A 71 -11.11 -13.18 3.70
CA TYR A 71 -10.31 -12.93 2.52
C TYR A 71 -10.90 -13.60 1.28
N ASP A 72 -11.21 -14.89 1.34
CA ASP A 72 -11.75 -15.64 0.20
C ASP A 72 -13.12 -15.15 -0.24
N TYR A 73 -13.92 -14.65 0.70
CA TYR A 73 -15.23 -14.08 0.44
C TYR A 73 -15.16 -12.75 -0.35
N TYR A 74 -14.04 -12.02 -0.25
CA TYR A 74 -13.82 -10.71 -0.89
C TYR A 74 -12.68 -10.69 -1.92
N LYS A 75 -12.09 -11.85 -2.24
CA LYS A 75 -10.90 -11.96 -3.09
C LYS A 75 -11.10 -11.42 -4.52
N ASP A 76 -12.33 -11.47 -5.02
CA ASP A 76 -12.69 -11.08 -6.39
C ASP A 76 -13.06 -9.59 -6.50
N THR A 77 -12.71 -8.78 -5.49
CA THR A 77 -12.84 -7.33 -5.59
C THR A 77 -11.91 -6.80 -6.69
N THR A 78 -12.45 -6.01 -7.60
CA THR A 78 -11.68 -5.42 -8.69
C THR A 78 -10.73 -4.38 -8.13
N ILE A 79 -9.42 -4.62 -8.25
CA ILE A 79 -8.36 -3.72 -7.83
C ILE A 79 -7.49 -3.44 -9.05
N GLU A 80 -7.30 -2.17 -9.38
CA GLU A 80 -6.47 -1.74 -10.49
C GLU A 80 -5.00 -1.75 -10.08
N LYS A 81 -4.17 -2.54 -10.75
CA LYS A 81 -2.71 -2.45 -10.65
C LYS A 81 -2.24 -1.28 -11.52
N VAL A 82 -1.51 -0.34 -10.93
CA VAL A 82 -1.10 0.91 -11.58
C VAL A 82 0.40 1.03 -11.79
N ALA A 83 1.22 0.32 -11.01
CA ALA A 83 2.66 0.29 -11.21
C ALA A 83 3.27 -1.05 -10.77
N VAL A 84 4.40 -1.38 -11.40
CA VAL A 84 5.27 -2.53 -11.10
C VAL A 84 6.65 -1.96 -10.84
N PRO A 85 7.38 -2.43 -9.81
CA PRO A 85 8.66 -1.85 -9.43
C PRO A 85 9.75 -2.11 -10.47
N ASP A 86 10.57 -1.10 -10.70
CA ASP A 86 11.85 -1.19 -11.39
C ASP A 86 12.96 -1.55 -10.38
N LEU A 87 13.41 -2.81 -10.41
CA LEU A 87 14.31 -3.36 -9.41
C LEU A 87 15.68 -2.65 -9.35
N GLU A 88 16.14 -2.06 -10.46
CA GLU A 88 17.40 -1.29 -10.47
C GLU A 88 17.23 0.02 -9.69
N LYS A 89 16.07 0.68 -9.82
CA LYS A 89 15.73 1.85 -9.02
C LYS A 89 15.45 1.48 -7.57
N SER A 90 14.80 0.35 -7.32
CA SER A 90 14.59 -0.16 -5.96
C SER A 90 15.91 -0.32 -5.19
N ARG A 91 16.95 -0.91 -5.84
CA ARG A 91 18.29 -1.01 -5.25
C ARG A 91 18.92 0.35 -4.97
N THR A 92 18.68 1.33 -5.85
CA THR A 92 19.14 2.70 -5.65
C THR A 92 18.49 3.31 -4.41
N TYR A 93 17.16 3.17 -4.26
CA TYR A 93 16.44 3.63 -3.08
C TYR A 93 16.90 2.91 -1.81
N GLU A 94 17.11 1.60 -1.85
CA GLU A 94 17.62 0.80 -0.73
C GLU A 94 18.95 1.36 -0.19
N GLN A 95 19.84 1.80 -1.07
CA GLN A 95 21.11 2.43 -0.69
C GLN A 95 20.95 3.85 -0.12
N MET A 96 19.96 4.61 -0.60
CA MET A 96 19.73 6.01 -0.20
C MET A 96 18.93 6.16 1.12
N LEU A 97 18.03 5.21 1.41
CA LEU A 97 17.13 5.29 2.57
C LEU A 97 17.84 5.43 3.93
N PRO A 98 18.98 4.76 4.21
CA PRO A 98 19.71 4.94 5.47
C PRO A 98 20.24 6.37 5.67
N GLU A 99 20.75 7.00 4.61
CA GLU A 99 21.25 8.38 4.66
C GLU A 99 20.08 9.35 4.87
N LEU A 100 18.98 9.18 4.13
CA LEU A 100 17.77 9.98 4.31
C LEU A 100 17.25 9.89 5.75
N ALA A 101 17.18 8.69 6.33
CA ALA A 101 16.75 8.49 7.71
C ALA A 101 17.68 9.21 8.70
N THR A 102 18.98 9.24 8.43
CA THR A 102 19.96 9.97 9.24
C THR A 102 19.74 11.48 9.15
N LEU A 103 19.57 12.02 7.95
CA LEU A 103 19.27 13.43 7.73
C LEU A 103 17.96 13.85 8.40
N CYS A 104 16.91 13.03 8.33
CA CYS A 104 15.64 13.30 8.98
C CYS A 104 15.76 13.41 10.50
N ARG A 105 16.64 12.65 11.14
CA ARG A 105 16.89 12.73 12.60
C ARG A 105 17.63 14.00 13.02
N LEU A 106 18.35 14.64 12.09
CA LEU A 106 19.04 15.90 12.34
C LEU A 106 18.11 17.12 12.24
N LEU A 107 16.91 16.93 11.69
CA LEU A 107 15.93 18.01 11.64
C LEU A 107 15.45 18.33 13.06
N PRO A 108 15.42 19.62 13.45
CA PRO A 108 14.91 20.01 14.75
C PRO A 108 13.44 19.63 14.88
N GLU A 109 13.04 19.14 16.06
CA GLU A 109 11.63 18.96 16.36
C GLU A 109 10.91 20.30 16.23
N LYS A 110 9.74 20.26 15.58
CA LYS A 110 8.92 21.45 15.43
C LYS A 110 8.55 21.96 16.84
N PRO A 111 8.68 23.27 17.12
CA PRO A 111 8.31 23.83 18.42
C PRO A 111 6.84 23.62 18.76
#